data_AF-A0A957FEX5-F1
#
_entry.id   AF-A0A957FEX5-F1
#
_cell.length_a   1.000
_cell.length_b   1.000
_cell.length_c   1.000
_cell.angle_alpha   90.00
_cell.angle_beta   90.00
_cell.angle_gamma   90.00
#
_symmetry.space_group_name_H-M   'P 1'
#
loop_
_entity.id
_entity.type
_entity.pdbx_description
1 polymer ?
#
loop_
_entity_poly.entity_id
_entity_poly.type
_entity_poly.pdbx_seq_one_letter_code
_entity_poly.pdbx_strand_id
1 'polypeptide(L)' 'IIFSGVGKTAPEIHAALDAGIRAIHVESEMELEAIAAIAAQRGQTASIGVRVNPNISVETHPYISTGLH' A
#
# COMPACT_ATOMS: atom_id res chain seq x y z
N ILE A 1 -11.62 -4.16 6.28
CA ILE A 1 -10.96 -4.44 4.98
C ILE A 1 -9.63 -3.72 4.97
N ILE A 2 -8.57 -4.40 4.52
CA ILE A 2 -7.22 -3.82 4.30
C ILE A 2 -6.91 -4.00 2.82
N PHE A 3 -6.61 -2.90 2.12
CA PHE A 3 -6.31 -2.95 0.68
C PHE A 3 -4.80 -3.06 0.47
N SER A 4 -4.35 -4.12 -0.20
CA SER A 4 -2.92 -4.45 -0.41
C SER A 4 -2.68 -4.87 -1.86
N GLY A 5 -1.44 -4.73 -2.34
CA GLY A 5 -1.04 -5.01 -3.72
C GLY A 5 -0.36 -3.81 -4.37
N VAL A 6 0.55 -4.04 -5.31
CA VAL A 6 1.28 -2.98 -6.02
C VAL A 6 0.45 -2.40 -7.17
N GLY A 7 0.63 -1.11 -7.48
CA GLY A 7 0.08 -0.50 -8.68
C GLY A 7 -1.38 -0.06 -8.55
N LYS A 8 -1.79 0.38 -7.36
CA LYS A 8 -3.16 0.87 -7.11
C LYS A 8 -3.44 2.10 -7.98
N THR A 9 -4.55 2.05 -8.71
CA THR A 9 -4.98 3.13 -9.57
C THR A 9 -5.77 4.19 -8.79
N ALA A 10 -5.83 5.42 -9.32
CA ALA A 10 -6.62 6.49 -8.69
C ALA A 10 -8.09 6.10 -8.44
N PRO A 11 -8.81 5.47 -9.40
CA PRO A 11 -10.19 5.02 -9.15
C PRO A 11 -10.30 4.02 -7.98
N GLU A 12 -9.34 3.11 -7.83
CA GLU A 12 -9.33 2.16 -6.70
C GLU A 12 -9.08 2.86 -5.37
N ILE A 13 -8.21 3.88 -5.34
CA ILE A 13 -7.97 4.70 -4.15
C ILE A 13 -9.24 5.49 -3.78
N HIS A 14 -9.93 6.07 -4.76
CA HIS A 14 -11.22 6.74 -4.53
C HIS A 14 -12.23 5.78 -3.91
N ALA A 15 -12.40 4.59 -4.49
CA ALA A 15 -13.33 3.58 -3.97
C ALA A 15 -12.96 3.12 -2.56
N ALA A 16 -11.66 2.98 -2.26
CA ALA A 16 -11.18 2.62 -0.93
C ALA A 16 -11.50 3.69 0.13
N LEU A 17 -11.35 4.97 -0.22
CA LEU A 17 -11.71 6.09 0.65
C LEU A 17 -13.23 6.18 0.87
N ASP A 18 -14.02 6.00 -0.18
CA ASP A 18 -15.49 5.98 -0.11
C ASP A 18 -16.02 4.85 0.76
N ALA A 19 -15.40 3.67 0.66
CA ALA A 19 -15.74 2.52 1.48
C ALA A 19 -15.31 2.66 2.94
N GLY A 20 -14.55 3.71 3.31
CA GLY A 20 -14.09 3.93 4.67
C GLY A 20 -13.25 2.76 5.21
N ILE A 21 -12.40 2.18 4.36
CA ILE A 21 -11.63 0.99 4.75
C ILE A 21 -10.62 1.31 5.87
N ARG A 22 -10.25 0.28 6.64
CA ARG A 22 -9.40 0.44 7.82
C ARG A 22 -8.01 0.97 7.49
N ALA A 23 -7.41 0.50 6.41
CA ALA A 23 -6.11 0.97 5.94
C ALA A 23 -5.86 0.61 4.48
N ILE A 24 -5.16 1.50 3.77
CA ILE A 24 -4.52 1.20 2.49
C ILE A 24 -3.05 0.91 2.76
N HIS A 25 -2.57 -0.27 2.36
CA HIS A 25 -1.16 -0.62 2.46
C HIS A 25 -0.39 -0.02 1.28
N VAL A 26 0.57 0.86 1.55
CA VAL A 26 1.46 1.44 0.54
C VAL A 26 2.78 0.68 0.49
N GLU A 27 3.28 0.46 -0.72
CA GLU A 27 4.54 -0.25 -0.98
C GLU A 27 5.62 0.65 -1.58
N SER A 28 5.27 1.90 -1.93
CA SER A 28 6.20 2.92 -2.40
C SER A 28 5.80 4.31 -1.94
N GLU A 29 6.76 5.23 -1.94
CA GLU A 29 6.53 6.67 -1.67
C GLU A 29 5.58 7.29 -2.70
N MET A 30 5.69 6.89 -3.97
CA MET A 30 4.80 7.35 -5.04
C MET A 30 3.32 6.98 -4.79
N GLU A 31 3.06 5.77 -4.27
CA GLU A 31 1.70 5.38 -3.88
C GLU A 31 1.19 6.21 -2.70
N LEU A 32 2.05 6.52 -1.72
CA LEU A 32 1.71 7.35 -0.59
C LEU A 32 1.33 8.77 -1.04
N GLU A 33 2.12 9.37 -1.92
CA GLU A 33 1.84 10.71 -2.48
C GLU A 33 0.52 10.73 -3.26
N ALA A 34 0.26 9.72 -4.08
CA ALA A 34 -0.99 9.62 -4.82
C ALA A 34 -2.22 9.54 -3.90
N ILE A 35 -2.15 8.72 -2.85
CA ILE A 35 -3.23 8.61 -1.86
C ILE A 35 -3.40 9.92 -1.09
N ALA A 36 -2.30 10.56 -0.68
CA ALA A 36 -2.33 11.83 0.03
C ALA A 36 -2.96 12.95 -0.82
N ALA A 37 -2.61 13.04 -2.10
CA ALA A 37 -3.19 14.00 -3.03
C ALA A 37 -4.70 13.79 -3.20
N ILE A 38 -5.13 12.54 -3.40
CA ILE A 38 -6.55 12.19 -3.55
C ILE A 38 -7.31 12.48 -2.24
N ALA A 39 -6.77 12.10 -1.09
CA ALA A 39 -7.40 12.34 0.20
C ALA A 39 -7.54 13.84 0.50
N ALA A 40 -6.51 14.64 0.20
CA ALA A 40 -6.52 16.08 0.33
C ALA A 40 -7.57 16.74 -0.58
N GLN A 41 -7.70 16.31 -1.84
CA GLN A 41 -8.74 16.79 -2.75
C GLN A 41 -10.16 16.54 -2.22
N ARG A 42 -10.35 15.48 -1.43
CA ARG A 42 -11.64 15.12 -0.84
C ARG A 42 -11.88 15.70 0.56
N GLY A 43 -10.88 16.38 1.13
CA GLY A 43 -10.92 16.84 2.52
C GLY A 43 -11.03 15.70 3.53
N GLN A 44 -10.51 14.52 3.19
CA GLN A 44 -10.56 13.32 4.04
C GLN A 44 -9.16 12.93 4.51
N THR A 45 -9.06 12.28 5.66
CA THR A 45 -7.81 11.68 6.14
C THR A 45 -7.81 10.19 5.83
N ALA A 46 -6.91 9.77 4.95
CA ALA A 46 -6.72 8.35 4.64
C ALA A 46 -5.93 7.65 5.75
N SER A 47 -6.40 6.50 6.23
CA SER A 47 -5.60 5.62 7.08
C SER A 47 -4.69 4.76 6.19
N ILE A 48 -3.38 4.84 6.39
CA ILE A 48 -2.38 4.10 5.59
C ILE A 48 -1.49 3.24 6.48
N GLY A 49 -1.04 2.11 5.95
CA GLY A 49 0.01 1.27 6.53
C GLY A 49 1.17 1.12 5.54
N VAL A 50 2.41 1.26 5.99
CA VAL A 50 3.58 1.11 5.11
C VAL A 50 4.06 -0.33 5.17
N ARG A 51 4.14 -1.02 4.02
CA ARG A 51 4.80 -2.32 3.94
C ARG A 51 6.29 -2.09 3.77
N VAL A 52 7.02 -2.23 4.88
CA VAL A 52 8.47 -2.31 4.85
C VAL A 52 8.83 -3.76 4.60
N ASN A 53 9.49 -4.06 3.48
CA ASN A 53 10.24 -5.32 3.35
C ASN A 53 11.55 -5.11 4.10
N PRO A 54 11.74 -5.67 5.31
CA PRO A 54 13.05 -5.64 5.92
C PRO A 54 13.90 -6.54 5.02
N ASN A 55 14.87 -5.95 4.32
CA ASN A 55 15.80 -6.69 3.49
C ASN A 55 16.76 -7.44 4.42
N ILE A 56 16.21 -8.44 5.11
CA ILE A 56 16.91 -9.30 6.04
C ILE A 56 17.74 -10.22 5.16
N SER A 57 19.02 -9.89 5.00
CA SER A 57 20.02 -10.86 4.59
C SER A 57 20.17 -11.90 5.71
N VAL A 58 19.23 -12.83 5.80
CA VAL A 58 19.40 -14.04 6.59
C VAL A 58 20.22 -15.01 5.75
N GLU A 59 21.45 -15.29 6.17
CA GLU A 59 22.32 -16.35 5.59
C GLU A 59 21.76 -17.77 5.77
N THR A 60 20.52 -17.91 6.20
CA THR A 60 19.86 -19.21 6.41
C THR A 60 18.39 -19.05 6.07
N HIS A 61 17.77 -20.10 5.52
CA HIS A 61 16.36 -20.25 5.09
C HIS A 61 16.12 -20.11 3.56
N PRO A 62 16.40 -21.16 2.78
CA PRO A 62 16.22 -21.21 1.32
C PRO A 62 14.77 -21.23 0.79
N TYR A 63 13.74 -20.86 1.58
CA TYR A 63 12.33 -21.08 1.20
C TYR A 63 11.38 -19.87 1.30
N ILE A 64 11.86 -18.64 1.53
CA ILE A 64 10.99 -17.44 1.45
C ILE A 64 11.40 -16.54 0.27
N SER A 65 11.64 -17.17 -0.88
CA SER A 65 11.74 -16.49 -2.18
C SER A 65 10.65 -17.02 -3.10
N THR A 66 9.39 -16.69 -2.84
CA THR A 66 8.40 -16.71 -3.92
C THR A 66 8.56 -15.43 -4.72
N GLY A 67 9.32 -15.48 -5.81
CA GLY A 67 9.58 -14.29 -6.62
C GLY A 67 10.35 -14.48 -7.93
N LEU A 68 10.56 -15.70 -8.46
CA LEU A 68 11.11 -15.89 -9.81
C LEU A 68 10.53 -17.16 -10.48
N HIS A 69 9.63 -16.96 -11.44
CA HIS A 69 9.53 -17.75 -12.67
C HIS A 69 8.90 -16.89 -13.76
#